data_AF-A0A521TU47-F1
#
_entry.id   AF-A0A521TU47-F1
#
_cell.length_a   1.000
_cell.length_b   1.000
_cell.length_c   1.000
_cell.angle_alpha   90.00
_cell.angle_beta   90.00
_cell.angle_gamma   90.00
#
_symmetry.space_group_name_H-M   'P 1'
#
loop_
_entity.id
_entity.type
_entity.pdbx_description
1 polymer ?
#
loop_
_entity_poly.entity_id
_entity_poly.type
_entity_poly.pdbx_seq_one_letter_code
_entity_poly.pdbx_strand_id
1 'polypeptide(L)'
;MADLDRQRYERLLEEMARREAPVVIRRKTESWLQGFIDSALRVLTLGGQDRYLTDYVTTLGTTIWVPATWEDWSYRARYKVLRHELVHVRQFERYTWPGMVLIYGFFPLPAGLAWGRAMLEWEAYAVTLEVEAELDGLAAAADPALHEEIVRRFTGPDYGWMWPFEGWVRMRIAETLTAISRRPPMP
;
A
#
# COMPACT_ATOMS: atom_id res chain seq x y z
N MET A 1 12.45 -15.31 -16.45
CA MET A 1 11.70 -14.68 -15.33
C MET A 1 11.67 -13.16 -15.46
N ALA A 2 12.81 -12.47 -15.60
CA ALA A 2 12.85 -11.00 -15.75
C ALA A 2 11.96 -10.46 -16.88
N ASP A 3 11.85 -11.19 -18.00
CA ASP A 3 11.00 -10.81 -19.14
C ASP A 3 9.50 -10.90 -18.83
N LEU A 4 9.06 -11.93 -18.09
CA LEU A 4 7.66 -12.05 -17.66
C LEU A 4 7.27 -10.98 -16.63
N ASP A 5 8.17 -10.69 -15.68
CA ASP A 5 7.93 -9.65 -14.67
C ASP A 5 7.87 -8.26 -15.33
N ARG A 6 8.70 -8.03 -16.36
CA ARG A 6 8.61 -6.83 -17.19
C ARG A 6 7.28 -6.74 -17.94
N GLN A 7 6.84 -7.80 -18.61
CA GLN A 7 5.56 -7.82 -19.33
C GLN A 7 4.36 -7.58 -18.41
N ARG A 8 4.36 -8.17 -17.21
CA ARG A 8 3.33 -7.92 -16.17
C ARG A 8 3.31 -6.45 -15.75
N TYR A 9 4.49 -5.87 -15.52
CA TYR A 9 4.62 -4.47 -15.17
C TYR A 9 4.14 -3.53 -16.28
N GLU A 10 4.57 -3.75 -17.52
CA GLU A 10 4.15 -2.94 -18.68
C GLU A 10 2.64 -3.03 -18.91
N ARG A 11 2.06 -4.23 -18.82
CA ARG A 11 0.60 -4.42 -18.89
C ARG A 11 -0.14 -3.65 -17.81
N LEU A 12 0.38 -3.64 -16.58
CA LEU A 12 -0.22 -2.88 -15.48
C LEU A 12 -0.19 -1.37 -15.77
N LEU A 13 0.92 -0.86 -16.32
CA LEU A 13 1.02 0.55 -16.73
C LEU A 13 0.02 0.91 -17.84
N GLU A 14 -0.18 0.01 -18.81
CA GLU A 14 -1.19 0.21 -19.85
C GLU A 14 -2.62 0.23 -19.27
N GLU A 15 -2.93 -0.70 -18.37
CA GLU A 15 -4.22 -0.72 -17.67
C GLU A 15 -4.46 0.57 -16.88
N MET A 16 -3.43 1.06 -16.17
CA MET A 16 -3.44 2.33 -15.44
C MET A 16 -3.70 3.53 -16.35
N ALA A 17 -3.12 3.55 -17.54
CA ALA A 17 -3.26 4.63 -18.51
C ALA A 17 -4.64 4.64 -19.20
N ARG A 18 -5.29 3.47 -19.34
CA ARG A 18 -6.59 3.32 -20.00
C ARG A 18 -7.79 3.63 -19.11
N ARG A 19 -7.59 3.92 -17.82
CA ARG A 19 -8.69 4.26 -16.89
C ARG A 19 -9.30 5.62 -17.28
N GLU A 20 -10.57 5.80 -16.93
CA GLU A 20 -11.30 7.07 -17.17
C GLU A 20 -10.57 8.27 -16.53
N ALA A 21 -10.03 8.07 -15.34
CA ALA A 21 -9.04 8.96 -14.72
C ALA A 21 -7.68 8.25 -14.71
N PRO A 22 -6.76 8.56 -15.66
CA PRO A 22 -5.49 7.87 -15.78
C PRO A 22 -4.65 7.99 -14.50
N VAL A 23 -4.03 6.87 -14.10
CA VAL A 23 -3.13 6.86 -12.94
C VAL A 23 -1.75 7.31 -13.38
N VAL A 24 -1.23 8.34 -12.72
CA VAL A 24 0.06 8.95 -13.07
C VAL A 24 1.09 8.62 -12.00
N ILE A 25 2.25 8.14 -12.43
CA ILE A 25 3.40 7.93 -11.54
C ILE A 25 4.28 9.19 -11.59
N ARG A 26 4.58 9.77 -10.43
CA ARG A 26 5.41 10.97 -10.27
C ARG A 26 6.53 10.72 -9.27
N ARG A 27 7.69 11.37 -9.44
CA ARG A 27 8.77 11.29 -8.45
C ARG A 27 8.50 12.25 -7.29
N LYS A 28 8.79 11.81 -6.06
CA LYS A 28 8.66 12.66 -4.85
C LYS A 28 9.51 13.94 -4.93
N THR A 29 10.64 13.90 -5.63
CA THR A 29 11.53 15.06 -5.85
C THR A 29 10.91 16.18 -6.68
N GLU A 30 9.76 15.95 -7.32
CA GLU A 30 9.10 16.91 -8.21
C GLU A 30 8.00 17.75 -7.52
N SER A 31 7.73 17.54 -6.22
CA SER A 31 6.61 18.19 -5.52
C SER A 31 6.99 18.82 -4.18
N TRP A 32 6.92 20.15 -4.13
CA TRP A 32 7.04 20.98 -2.92
C TRP A 32 5.97 20.65 -1.85
N LEU A 33 4.79 20.17 -2.28
CA LEU A 33 3.67 19.83 -1.39
C LEU A 33 3.97 18.61 -0.51
N GLN A 34 4.85 17.71 -0.96
CA GLN A 34 5.28 16.56 -0.16
C GLN A 34 6.27 16.92 0.94
N GLY A 35 7.12 17.93 0.71
CA GLY A 35 7.97 18.49 1.77
C GLY A 35 7.13 19.11 2.90
N PHE A 36 5.96 19.68 2.57
CA PHE A 36 5.02 20.20 3.57
C PHE A 36 4.31 19.09 4.34
N ILE A 37 3.84 18.02 3.67
CA ILE A 37 3.23 16.86 4.34
C ILE A 37 4.24 16.15 5.24
N ASP A 38 5.48 15.96 4.78
CA ASP A 38 6.58 15.41 5.60
C ASP A 38 6.83 16.28 6.84
N SER A 39 6.84 17.61 6.69
CA SER A 39 6.99 18.54 7.82
C SER A 39 5.81 18.46 8.80
N ALA A 40 4.58 18.37 8.29
CA ALA A 40 3.38 18.22 9.12
C ALA A 40 3.35 16.87 9.86
N LEU A 41 3.76 15.79 9.19
CA LEU A 41 3.87 14.45 9.78
C LEU A 41 4.96 14.37 10.84
N ARG A 42 6.15 14.97 10.63
CA ARG A 42 7.21 15.03 11.65
C ARG A 42 6.78 15.79 12.90
N VAL A 43 6.04 16.88 12.72
CA VAL A 43 5.50 17.68 13.85
C VAL A 43 4.41 16.91 14.60
N LEU A 44 3.51 16.22 13.90
CA LEU A 44 2.44 15.42 14.51
C LEU A 44 2.92 14.13 15.16
N THR A 45 4.03 13.56 14.67
CA THR A 45 4.62 12.30 15.20
C THR A 45 5.76 12.53 16.20
N LEU A 46 5.97 13.77 16.67
CA LEU A 46 7.07 14.13 17.59
C LEU A 46 8.45 13.66 17.10
N GLY A 47 8.69 13.69 15.79
CA GLY A 47 9.96 13.26 15.18
C GLY A 47 10.15 11.75 15.06
N GLY A 48 9.11 10.93 15.22
CA GLY A 48 9.21 9.47 15.10
C GLY A 48 9.26 8.92 13.67
N GLN A 49 9.09 9.76 12.64
CA GLN A 49 8.87 9.31 11.26
C GLN A 49 10.02 9.68 10.31
N ASP A 50 11.22 9.16 10.57
CA ASP A 50 12.44 9.48 9.81
C ASP A 50 12.57 8.78 8.44
N ARG A 51 11.63 7.89 8.08
CA ARG A 51 11.68 7.09 6.83
C ARG A 51 10.65 7.47 5.76
N TYR A 52 9.75 8.42 6.03
CA TYR A 52 8.63 8.79 5.15
C TYR A 52 9.08 9.24 3.74
N LEU A 53 10.22 9.94 3.64
CA LEU A 53 10.75 10.46 2.39
C LEU A 53 11.60 9.45 1.60
N THR A 54 12.17 8.43 2.23
CA THR A 54 13.20 7.59 1.60
C THR A 54 12.63 6.32 0.96
N ASP A 55 11.71 5.63 1.64
CA ASP A 55 11.36 4.24 1.28
C ASP A 55 9.89 4.00 0.94
N TYR A 56 9.01 4.96 1.22
CA TYR A 56 7.57 4.75 1.03
C TYR A 56 7.09 5.30 -0.31
N VAL A 57 6.26 4.53 -1.01
CA VAL A 57 5.40 5.04 -2.07
C VAL A 57 4.15 5.62 -1.42
N THR A 58 3.57 6.66 -2.03
CA THR A 58 2.39 7.33 -1.48
C THR A 58 1.43 7.64 -2.60
N THR A 59 0.17 7.23 -2.44
CA THR A 59 -0.90 7.53 -3.39
C THR A 59 -1.77 8.68 -2.92
N LEU A 60 -2.00 9.66 -3.79
CA LEU A 60 -2.92 10.78 -3.57
C LEU A 60 -3.79 10.98 -4.80
N GLY A 61 -5.10 10.71 -4.68
CA GLY A 61 -6.00 10.71 -5.82
C GLY A 61 -5.60 9.65 -6.86
N THR A 62 -5.37 10.09 -8.10
CA THR A 62 -4.86 9.24 -9.19
C THR A 62 -3.35 9.33 -9.37
N THR A 63 -2.63 9.95 -8.44
CA THR A 63 -1.17 10.10 -8.54
C THR A 63 -0.46 9.21 -7.53
N ILE A 64 0.44 8.35 -8.02
CA ILE A 64 1.32 7.51 -7.22
C ILE A 64 2.70 8.17 -7.19
N TRP A 65 3.18 8.47 -5.99
CA TRP A 65 4.44 9.16 -5.78
C TRP A 65 5.53 8.21 -5.34
N VAL A 66 6.52 8.00 -6.22
CA VAL A 66 7.59 7.01 -6.05
C VAL A 66 8.92 7.65 -5.64
N PRO A 67 9.79 6.92 -4.93
CA PRO A 67 11.12 7.40 -4.54
C PRO A 67 12.03 7.63 -5.76
N ALA A 68 13.12 8.37 -5.58
CA ALA A 68 14.08 8.65 -6.66
C ALA A 68 14.72 7.38 -7.24
N THR A 69 14.92 6.35 -6.40
CA THR A 69 15.49 5.05 -6.77
C THR A 69 14.48 4.11 -7.45
N TRP A 70 13.27 4.57 -7.77
CA TRP A 70 12.22 3.73 -8.36
C TRP A 70 12.69 3.00 -9.63
N GLU A 71 13.51 3.66 -10.44
CA GLU A 71 14.05 3.09 -11.68
C GLU A 71 15.15 2.03 -11.45
N ASP A 72 15.67 1.92 -10.24
CA ASP A 72 16.67 0.90 -9.87
C ASP A 72 16.00 -0.38 -9.35
N TRP A 73 14.72 -0.30 -8.98
CA TRP A 73 13.97 -1.44 -8.45
C TRP A 73 13.67 -2.45 -9.56
N SER A 74 13.62 -3.74 -9.22
CA SER A 74 13.21 -4.77 -10.18
C SER A 74 11.77 -4.54 -10.65
N TYR A 75 11.45 -4.94 -11.89
CA TYR A 75 10.07 -4.89 -12.39
C TYR A 75 9.08 -5.61 -11.48
N ARG A 76 9.52 -6.73 -10.88
CA ARG A 76 8.74 -7.48 -9.89
C ARG A 76 8.39 -6.65 -8.66
N ALA A 77 9.38 -5.96 -8.08
CA ALA A 77 9.17 -5.10 -6.92
C ALA A 77 8.24 -3.94 -7.26
N ARG A 78 8.45 -3.28 -8.41
CA ARG A 78 7.58 -2.20 -8.89
C ARG A 78 6.15 -2.67 -9.11
N TYR A 79 5.98 -3.84 -9.72
CA TYR A 79 4.67 -4.45 -9.93
C TYR A 79 3.94 -4.72 -8.62
N LYS A 80 4.60 -5.36 -7.64
CA LYS A 80 4.06 -5.61 -6.30
C LYS A 80 3.56 -4.33 -5.64
N VAL A 81 4.37 -3.28 -5.69
CA VAL A 81 4.03 -1.98 -5.09
C VAL A 81 2.90 -1.29 -5.84
N LEU A 82 2.93 -1.20 -7.17
CA LEU A 82 1.84 -0.58 -7.92
C LEU A 82 0.48 -1.29 -7.72
N ARG A 83 0.47 -2.62 -7.60
CA ARG A 83 -0.75 -3.38 -7.29
C ARG A 83 -1.33 -2.99 -5.92
N HIS A 84 -0.47 -2.76 -4.92
CA HIS A 84 -0.87 -2.26 -3.61
C HIS A 84 -1.43 -0.83 -3.71
N GLU A 85 -0.67 0.09 -4.32
CA GLU A 85 -1.05 1.51 -4.46
C GLU A 85 -2.33 1.72 -5.27
N LEU A 86 -2.61 0.86 -6.25
CA LEU A 86 -3.84 0.90 -7.02
C LEU A 86 -5.10 0.67 -6.18
N VAL A 87 -4.99 -0.02 -5.04
CA VAL A 87 -6.09 -0.11 -4.09
C VAL A 87 -6.41 1.27 -3.53
N HIS A 88 -5.40 2.06 -3.15
CA HIS A 88 -5.61 3.42 -2.68
C HIS A 88 -6.17 4.34 -3.76
N VAL A 89 -5.74 4.20 -5.02
CA VAL A 89 -6.37 4.94 -6.13
C VAL A 89 -7.87 4.64 -6.20
N ARG A 90 -8.27 3.36 -6.13
CA ARG A 90 -9.68 2.96 -6.15
C ARG A 90 -10.44 3.48 -4.92
N GLN A 91 -9.79 3.55 -3.76
CA GLN A 91 -10.36 4.16 -2.56
C GLN A 91 -10.59 5.66 -2.77
N PHE A 92 -9.65 6.38 -3.38
CA PHE A 92 -9.82 7.79 -3.73
C PHE A 92 -10.93 8.01 -4.77
N GLU A 93 -11.06 7.15 -5.77
CA GLU A 93 -12.17 7.21 -6.74
C GLU A 93 -13.53 6.97 -6.06
N ARG A 94 -13.58 6.04 -5.10
CA ARG A 94 -14.81 5.68 -4.39
C ARG A 94 -15.24 6.72 -3.36
N TYR A 95 -14.30 7.19 -2.55
CA TYR A 95 -14.59 8.04 -1.40
C TYR A 95 -14.32 9.52 -1.66
N THR A 96 -13.63 9.86 -2.76
CA THR A 96 -13.15 11.20 -3.09
C THR A 96 -12.26 11.79 -1.99
N TRP A 97 -11.68 12.97 -2.22
CA TRP A 97 -10.79 13.61 -1.24
C TRP A 97 -11.45 13.85 0.13
N PRO A 98 -12.65 14.44 0.23
CA PRO A 98 -13.30 14.66 1.52
C PRO A 98 -13.58 13.37 2.30
N GLY A 99 -14.04 12.32 1.62
CA GLY A 99 -14.32 11.04 2.26
C GLY A 99 -13.05 10.35 2.74
N MET A 100 -11.97 10.39 1.95
CA MET A 100 -10.68 9.88 2.36
C MET A 100 -10.16 10.61 3.60
N VAL A 101 -10.18 11.95 3.64
CA VAL A 101 -9.75 12.71 4.83
C VAL A 101 -10.57 12.35 6.07
N LEU A 102 -11.88 12.20 5.93
CA LEU A 102 -12.76 11.82 7.04
C LEU A 102 -12.46 10.41 7.56
N ILE A 103 -12.31 9.43 6.66
CA ILE A 103 -12.03 8.04 7.05
C ILE A 103 -10.62 7.89 7.63
N TYR A 104 -9.63 8.54 7.02
CA TYR A 104 -8.22 8.42 7.40
C TYR A 104 -7.90 9.19 8.68
N GLY A 105 -8.58 10.32 8.92
CA GLY A 105 -8.31 11.22 10.04
C GLY A 105 -9.23 11.07 11.25
N PHE A 106 -10.52 10.73 11.05
CA PHE A 106 -11.55 10.97 12.07
C PHE A 106 -12.50 9.80 12.35
N PHE A 107 -12.50 8.74 11.54
CA PHE A 107 -13.47 7.65 11.66
C PHE A 107 -12.84 6.32 12.12
N PRO A 108 -13.33 5.68 13.19
CA PRO A 108 -14.26 6.10 14.24
C PRO A 108 -13.58 6.81 15.42
N LEU A 109 -12.24 6.86 15.46
CA LEU A 109 -11.44 7.50 16.51
C LEU A 109 -10.30 8.33 15.88
N PRO A 110 -10.01 9.54 16.38
CA PRO A 110 -8.93 10.38 15.87
C PRO A 110 -7.57 9.84 16.35
N ALA A 111 -6.61 9.68 15.43
CA ALA A 111 -5.21 9.25 15.67
C ALA A 111 -5.02 7.91 16.44
N GLY A 112 -4.02 7.10 16.07
CA GLY A 112 -3.60 5.87 16.79
C GLY A 112 -4.63 4.72 16.98
N LEU A 113 -5.92 4.95 16.69
CA LEU A 113 -7.01 3.97 16.74
C LEU A 113 -7.97 4.16 15.55
N ALA A 114 -7.45 4.74 14.46
CA ALA A 114 -8.23 5.01 13.25
C ALA A 114 -8.53 3.70 12.50
N TRP A 115 -9.51 2.95 13.00
CA TRP A 115 -10.00 1.72 12.38
C TRP A 115 -10.32 1.90 10.89
N GLY A 116 -10.87 3.05 10.50
CA GLY A 116 -11.12 3.36 9.09
C GLY A 116 -9.84 3.31 8.24
N ARG A 117 -8.78 3.96 8.72
CA ARG A 117 -7.45 3.90 8.12
C ARG A 117 -6.91 2.48 8.05
N ALA A 118 -6.99 1.73 9.15
CA ALA A 118 -6.52 0.35 9.22
C ALA A 118 -7.27 -0.57 8.23
N MET A 119 -8.57 -0.38 8.06
CA MET A 119 -9.37 -1.15 7.09
C MET A 119 -8.97 -0.83 5.65
N LEU A 120 -8.78 0.44 5.31
CA LEU A 120 -8.33 0.85 3.97
C LEU A 120 -6.92 0.30 3.66
N GLU A 121 -6.01 0.38 4.63
CA GLU A 121 -4.66 -0.18 4.49
C GLU A 121 -4.71 -1.71 4.35
N TRP A 122 -5.58 -2.38 5.10
CA TRP A 122 -5.76 -3.82 5.04
C TRP A 122 -6.19 -4.29 3.65
N GLU A 123 -7.07 -3.56 2.97
CA GLU A 123 -7.45 -3.88 1.58
C GLU A 123 -6.24 -3.91 0.65
N ALA A 124 -5.29 -3.01 0.84
CA ALA A 124 -4.05 -2.96 0.05
C ALA A 124 -3.12 -4.13 0.40
N TYR A 125 -2.98 -4.48 1.68
CA TYR A 125 -2.21 -5.67 2.09
C TYR A 125 -2.82 -7.00 1.68
N ALA A 126 -4.15 -7.09 1.61
CA ALA A 126 -4.80 -8.26 1.05
C ALA A 126 -4.38 -8.48 -0.40
N VAL A 127 -4.29 -7.41 -1.20
CA VAL A 127 -3.75 -7.47 -2.57
C VAL A 127 -2.26 -7.81 -2.57
N THR A 128 -1.47 -7.31 -1.61
CA THR A 128 -0.06 -7.74 -1.48
C THR A 128 0.04 -9.26 -1.31
N LEU A 129 -0.74 -9.86 -0.40
CA LEU A 129 -0.76 -11.33 -0.21
C LEU A 129 -1.21 -12.07 -1.47
N GLU A 130 -2.22 -11.55 -2.18
CA GLU A 130 -2.67 -12.11 -3.45
C GLU A 130 -1.57 -12.07 -4.52
N VAL A 131 -0.83 -10.97 -4.63
CA VAL A 131 0.27 -10.81 -5.59
C VAL A 131 1.45 -11.70 -5.22
N GLU A 132 1.77 -11.86 -3.94
CA GLU A 132 2.78 -12.82 -3.50
C GLU A 132 2.39 -14.25 -3.90
N ALA A 133 1.13 -14.62 -3.70
CA ALA A 133 0.62 -15.92 -4.11
C ALA A 133 0.61 -16.10 -5.65
N GLU A 134 0.28 -15.05 -6.40
CA GLU A 134 0.28 -15.03 -7.86
C GLU A 134 1.68 -15.21 -8.45
N LEU A 135 2.68 -14.57 -7.83
CA LEU A 135 4.03 -14.48 -8.37
C LEU A 135 4.94 -15.62 -7.90
N ASP A 136 4.81 -16.04 -6.65
CA ASP A 136 5.71 -16.97 -5.95
C ASP A 136 4.98 -18.18 -5.33
N GLY A 137 3.66 -18.23 -5.47
CA GLY A 137 2.82 -19.31 -4.93
C GLY A 137 2.38 -19.07 -3.48
N LEU A 138 1.42 -19.89 -3.03
CA LEU A 138 0.80 -19.73 -1.71
C LEU A 138 1.81 -19.79 -0.55
N ALA A 139 2.90 -20.54 -0.70
CA ALA A 139 3.94 -20.64 0.31
C ALA A 139 4.63 -19.29 0.58
N ALA A 140 4.87 -18.48 -0.46
CA ALA A 140 5.46 -17.15 -0.31
C ALA A 140 4.49 -16.16 0.36
N ALA A 141 3.20 -16.21 0.00
CA ALA A 141 2.18 -15.43 0.69
C ALA A 141 2.01 -15.86 2.16
N ALA A 142 2.31 -17.12 2.48
CA ALA A 142 2.26 -17.67 3.83
C ALA A 142 3.59 -17.51 4.61
N ASP A 143 4.58 -16.79 4.07
CA ASP A 143 5.87 -16.58 4.74
C ASP A 143 5.67 -15.81 6.07
N PRO A 144 6.07 -16.39 7.22
CA PRO A 144 6.01 -15.71 8.51
C PRO A 144 6.74 -14.36 8.52
N ALA A 145 7.84 -14.21 7.78
CA ALA A 145 8.59 -12.95 7.75
C ALA A 145 7.76 -11.81 7.13
N LEU A 146 7.02 -12.10 6.07
CA LEU A 146 6.08 -11.18 5.45
C LEU A 146 4.95 -10.82 6.44
N HIS A 147 4.42 -11.81 7.17
CA HIS A 147 3.34 -11.56 8.13
C HIS A 147 3.79 -10.68 9.28
N GLU A 148 4.98 -10.92 9.82
CA GLU A 148 5.58 -10.05 10.86
C GLU A 148 5.83 -8.64 10.34
N GLU A 149 6.25 -8.49 9.08
CA GLU A 149 6.40 -7.16 8.48
C GLU A 149 5.04 -6.44 8.39
N ILE A 150 3.99 -7.13 7.91
CA ILE A 150 2.63 -6.56 7.83
C ILE A 150 2.15 -6.18 9.24
N VAL A 151 2.26 -7.07 10.22
CA VAL A 151 1.85 -6.80 11.61
C VAL A 151 2.58 -5.58 12.14
N ARG A 152 3.91 -5.51 11.98
CA ARG A 152 4.72 -4.36 12.42
C ARG A 152 4.30 -3.06 11.74
N ARG A 153 3.91 -3.06 10.47
CA ARG A 153 3.44 -1.84 9.80
C ARG A 153 2.11 -1.33 10.36
N PHE A 154 1.25 -2.22 10.85
CA PHE A 154 -0.01 -1.86 11.51
C PHE A 154 0.17 -1.40 12.96
N THR A 155 0.98 -2.13 13.74
CA THR A 155 1.13 -1.90 15.18
C THR A 155 2.30 -1.00 15.54
N GLY A 156 3.20 -0.77 14.61
CA GLY A 156 4.45 -0.05 14.84
C GLY A 156 4.34 1.47 14.78
N PRO A 157 5.38 2.16 15.26
CA PRO A 157 5.46 3.62 15.26
C PRO A 157 5.57 4.21 13.84
N ASP A 158 6.07 3.44 12.87
CA ASP A 158 6.31 3.89 11.48
C ASP A 158 5.06 4.50 10.80
N TYR A 159 3.87 4.08 11.25
CA TYR A 159 2.58 4.60 10.79
C TYR A 159 1.72 5.20 11.93
N GLY A 160 2.33 5.49 13.07
CA GLY A 160 1.68 6.11 14.23
C GLY A 160 0.75 5.17 14.97
N TRP A 161 1.14 3.90 15.16
CA TRP A 161 0.34 2.86 15.80
C TRP A 161 -1.06 2.74 15.19
N MET A 162 -1.12 2.62 13.86
CA MET A 162 -2.36 2.68 13.08
C MET A 162 -3.48 1.80 13.64
N TRP A 163 -3.14 0.59 14.08
CA TRP A 163 -4.05 -0.32 14.77
C TRP A 163 -3.28 -1.27 15.70
N PRO A 164 -3.31 -1.09 17.03
CA PRO A 164 -2.42 -1.82 17.95
C PRO A 164 -2.83 -3.27 18.25
N PHE A 165 -3.86 -3.80 17.57
CA PHE A 165 -4.38 -5.14 17.84
C PHE A 165 -3.79 -6.18 16.88
N GLU A 166 -2.61 -6.73 17.21
CA GLU A 166 -1.92 -7.75 16.40
C GLU A 166 -2.80 -8.96 16.07
N GLY A 167 -3.59 -9.43 17.04
CA GLY A 167 -4.47 -10.58 16.86
C GLY A 167 -5.49 -10.37 15.74
N TRP A 168 -5.97 -9.13 15.57
CA TRP A 168 -6.84 -8.77 14.46
C TRP A 168 -6.12 -8.89 13.12
N VAL A 169 -4.92 -8.31 12.99
CA VAL A 169 -4.13 -8.36 11.75
C VAL A 169 -3.81 -9.80 11.37
N ARG A 170 -3.37 -10.62 12.34
CA ARG A 170 -3.06 -12.04 12.13
C ARG A 170 -4.27 -12.86 11.70
N MET A 171 -5.43 -12.61 12.31
CA MET A 171 -6.70 -13.22 11.90
C MET A 171 -7.02 -12.87 10.45
N ARG A 172 -6.88 -11.60 10.06
CA ARG A 172 -7.15 -11.14 8.70
C ARG A 172 -6.19 -11.76 7.68
N ILE A 173 -4.91 -11.92 8.03
CA ILE A 173 -3.93 -12.66 7.21
C ILE A 173 -4.42 -14.09 6.96
N ALA A 174 -4.80 -14.81 8.03
CA ALA A 174 -5.28 -16.18 7.93
C ALA A 174 -6.56 -16.30 7.07
N GLU A 175 -7.50 -15.37 7.23
CA GLU A 175 -8.72 -15.29 6.40
C GLU A 175 -8.39 -15.09 4.93
N THR A 176 -7.49 -14.15 4.61
CA THR A 176 -7.07 -13.87 3.23
C THR A 176 -6.35 -15.06 2.62
N LEU A 177 -5.43 -15.71 3.33
CA LEU A 177 -4.75 -16.91 2.83
C LEU A 177 -5.72 -18.06 2.58
N THR A 178 -6.71 -18.24 3.45
CA THR A 178 -7.78 -19.22 3.26
C THR A 178 -8.63 -18.89 2.03
N ALA A 179 -8.90 -17.62 1.78
CA ALA A 179 -9.63 -17.19 0.59
C ALA A 179 -8.81 -17.43 -0.68
N ILE A 180 -7.51 -17.11 -0.68
CA ILE A 180 -6.59 -17.35 -1.80
C ILE A 180 -6.51 -18.85 -2.11
N SER A 181 -6.34 -19.70 -1.10
CA SER A 181 -6.20 -21.15 -1.28
C SER A 181 -7.46 -21.82 -1.85
N ARG A 182 -8.62 -21.18 -1.73
CA ARG A 182 -9.90 -21.66 -2.27
C ARG A 182 -10.18 -21.17 -3.68
N ARG A 183 -9.44 -20.18 -4.19
CA ARG A 183 -9.59 -19.72 -5.57
C ARG A 183 -8.94 -20.73 -6.51
N PRO A 184 -9.54 -21.02 -7.67
CA PRO A 184 -8.85 -21.78 -8.70
C PRO A 184 -7.56 -21.04 -9.11
N PRO A 185 -6.50 -21.75 -9.51
CA PRO A 185 -5.29 -21.12 -10.01
C PRO A 185 -5.67 -20.18 -11.16
N MET A 186 -5.18 -18.94 -11.10
CA MET A 186 -5.39 -17.96 -12.17
C MET A 186 -4.74 -18.50 -13.45
N PRO A 187 -5.45 -18.46 -14.59
CA PRO A 187 -4.94 -18.98 -15.87
C PRO A 187 -3.71 -18.22 -16.37
#